data_AF-A0A645D5Y2-F1
#
_entry.id   AF-A0A645D5Y2-F1
#
_cell.length_a   1.000
_cell.length_b   1.000
_cell.length_c   1.000
_cell.angle_alpha   90.00
_cell.angle_beta   90.00
_cell.angle_gamma   90.00
#
_symmetry.space_group_name_H-M   'P 1'
#
loop_
_entity.id
_entity.type
_entity.pdbx_description
1 polymer ?
#
loop_
_entity_poly.entity_id
_entity_poly.type
_entity_poly.pdbx_seq_one_letter_code
_entity_poly.pdbx_strand_id
1 'polypeptide(L)'
;MAVSLFTIWQNNEVVDLAQYINTGKALKIISGIFISILISFAVGSAIMYISRIIFSFNYHKSFQYLGAIWGGIALTAIAYFAILKGLKSTTLISKESIQYLNDHTAIILLYTFLGMTALMALLQHLFKIKILKIIILSGTAALALSFAGNDLVNFIGVFMAGLSSYQFAGEFVAQGGNLDNLYMSRLSEAVNVDWRYLFGAGVIMVLSLWFNKKSRSVTKTEVNLSRQGEGIEQFSSIGASRSLVRNALNIGKLVKYITPVKVSNFIESRFKPLENKKPGDPSFDLIRASVNLTISALLISLGTH
;
A
#
# COMPACT_ATOMS: atom_id res chain seq x y z
N MET A 1 -18.51 21.25 7.95
CA MET A 1 -18.19 22.16 9.08
C MET A 1 -18.82 23.53 8.91
N ALA A 2 -18.61 24.26 7.81
CA ALA A 2 -19.22 25.58 7.62
C ALA A 2 -20.76 25.54 7.65
N VAL A 3 -21.38 24.61 6.92
CA VAL A 3 -22.85 24.44 6.90
C VAL A 3 -23.41 24.02 8.27
N SER A 4 -22.72 23.12 8.97
CA SER A 4 -23.12 22.69 10.32
C SER A 4 -22.96 23.78 11.38
N LEU A 5 -21.94 24.64 11.25
CA LEU A 5 -21.75 25.83 12.10
C LEU A 5 -22.84 26.88 11.81
N PHE A 6 -23.22 27.05 10.54
CA PHE A 6 -24.24 27.98 10.12
C PHE A 6 -25.64 27.57 10.61
N THR A 7 -26.00 26.28 10.54
CA THR A 7 -27.28 25.78 11.08
C THR A 7 -27.36 25.83 12.60
N ILE A 8 -26.26 25.56 13.32
CA ILE A 8 -26.19 25.73 14.78
C ILE A 8 -26.37 27.21 15.17
N TRP A 9 -25.72 28.11 14.43
CA TRP A 9 -25.86 29.55 14.65
C TRP A 9 -27.28 30.06 14.38
N GLN A 10 -27.96 29.51 13.37
CA GLN A 10 -29.30 29.97 12.98
C GLN A 10 -30.42 29.38 13.84
N ASN A 11 -30.30 28.12 14.29
CA ASN A 11 -31.39 27.41 14.95
C ASN A 11 -31.23 27.28 16.48
N ASN A 12 -30.07 27.65 17.06
CA ASN A 12 -29.79 27.59 18.50
C ASN A 12 -30.04 26.22 19.17
N GLU A 13 -30.27 25.19 18.37
CA GLU A 13 -30.36 23.81 18.83
C GLU A 13 -28.93 23.26 18.87
N VAL A 14 -28.48 22.87 20.07
CA VAL A 14 -27.31 22.00 20.24
C VAL A 14 -27.72 20.59 19.82
N VAL A 15 -28.22 20.44 18.60
CA VAL A 15 -28.39 19.12 17.98
C VAL A 15 -26.99 18.54 17.89
N ASP A 16 -26.86 17.37 18.48
CA ASP A 16 -25.61 16.70 18.80
C ASP A 16 -24.64 16.81 17.62
N LEU A 17 -23.61 17.63 17.78
CA LEU A 17 -22.56 17.83 16.76
C LEU A 17 -21.95 16.48 16.36
N ALA A 18 -22.02 15.49 17.26
CA ALA A 18 -21.63 14.10 17.09
C ALA A 18 -22.55 13.27 16.17
N GLN A 19 -23.80 13.69 15.92
CA GLN A 19 -24.68 13.13 14.89
C GLN A 19 -24.46 13.79 13.52
N TYR A 20 -24.18 15.11 13.49
CA TYR A 20 -23.88 15.85 12.25
C TYR A 20 -22.50 15.50 11.67
N ILE A 21 -21.50 15.33 12.53
CA ILE A 21 -20.27 14.63 12.19
C ILE A 21 -20.64 13.16 12.16
N ASN A 22 -20.34 12.47 11.07
CA ASN A 22 -20.62 11.03 10.96
C ASN A 22 -19.65 10.23 11.84
N THR A 23 -19.71 10.42 13.16
CA THR A 23 -18.74 9.95 14.16
C THR A 23 -18.61 8.43 14.11
N GLY A 24 -19.72 7.73 13.84
CA GLY A 24 -19.70 6.29 13.58
C GLY A 24 -18.91 5.90 12.32
N LYS A 25 -19.00 6.66 11.22
CA LYS A 25 -18.13 6.44 10.04
C LYS A 25 -16.68 6.83 10.32
N ALA A 26 -16.44 7.94 11.02
CA ALA A 26 -15.10 8.38 11.37
C ALA A 26 -14.37 7.34 12.25
N LEU A 27 -15.05 6.82 13.28
CA LEU A 27 -14.52 5.74 14.13
C LEU A 27 -14.29 4.47 13.32
N LYS A 28 -15.19 4.08 12.42
CA LYS A 28 -14.97 2.94 11.52
C LYS A 28 -13.73 3.11 10.64
N ILE A 29 -13.49 4.31 10.10
CA ILE A 29 -12.29 4.63 9.31
C ILE A 29 -11.03 4.50 10.18
N ILE A 30 -11.03 5.11 11.37
CA ILE A 30 -9.88 5.07 12.29
C ILE A 30 -9.59 3.62 12.72
N SER A 31 -10.60 2.88 13.16
CA SER A 31 -10.44 1.46 13.51
C SER A 31 -9.98 0.62 12.32
N GLY A 32 -10.51 0.89 11.12
CA GLY A 32 -10.08 0.24 9.88
C GLY A 32 -8.59 0.44 9.58
N ILE A 33 -8.06 1.65 9.80
CA ILE A 33 -6.63 1.93 9.66
C ILE A 33 -5.81 1.09 10.64
N PHE A 34 -6.17 1.04 11.92
CA PHE A 34 -5.43 0.24 12.91
C PHE A 34 -5.47 -1.26 12.61
N ILE A 35 -6.63 -1.79 12.22
CA ILE A 35 -6.75 -3.20 11.81
C ILE A 35 -5.94 -3.48 10.55
N SER A 36 -5.96 -2.59 9.55
CA SER A 36 -5.18 -2.75 8.32
C SER A 36 -3.68 -2.78 8.60
N ILE A 37 -3.19 -1.90 9.47
CA ILE A 37 -1.79 -1.90 9.92
C ILE A 37 -1.44 -3.22 10.62
N LEU A 38 -2.30 -3.71 11.51
CA LEU A 38 -2.06 -4.97 12.22
C LEU A 38 -1.98 -6.17 11.25
N ILE A 39 -2.92 -6.27 10.31
CA ILE A 39 -2.92 -7.30 9.26
C ILE A 39 -1.65 -7.18 8.41
N SER A 40 -1.24 -5.95 8.08
CA SER A 40 -0.01 -5.68 7.33
C SER A 40 1.23 -6.22 8.02
N PHE A 41 1.39 -5.94 9.31
CA PHE A 41 2.49 -6.49 10.10
C PHE A 41 2.45 -8.01 10.20
N ALA A 42 1.26 -8.61 10.39
CA ALA A 42 1.11 -10.06 10.50
C ALA A 42 1.49 -10.77 9.20
N VAL A 43 0.90 -10.34 8.07
CA VAL A 43 1.18 -10.91 6.73
C VAL A 43 2.62 -10.64 6.32
N GLY A 44 3.11 -9.41 6.54
CA GLY A 44 4.49 -9.01 6.32
C GLY A 44 5.49 -9.91 7.05
N SER A 45 5.26 -10.12 8.34
CA SER A 45 6.12 -10.98 9.17
C SER A 45 6.07 -12.44 8.72
N ALA A 46 4.89 -12.96 8.36
CA ALA A 46 4.72 -14.33 7.90
C ALA A 46 5.45 -14.58 6.57
N ILE A 47 5.25 -13.72 5.58
CA ILE A 47 5.92 -13.86 4.27
C ILE A 47 7.43 -13.64 4.42
N MET A 48 7.87 -12.71 5.28
CA MET A 48 9.30 -12.53 5.56
C MET A 48 9.92 -13.78 6.21
N TYR A 49 9.21 -14.41 7.15
CA TYR A 49 9.63 -15.65 7.78
C TYR A 49 9.76 -16.80 6.76
N ILE A 50 8.77 -16.97 5.87
CA ILE A 50 8.81 -17.95 4.79
C ILE A 50 9.96 -17.67 3.83
N SER A 51 10.13 -16.40 3.43
CA SER A 51 11.23 -15.98 2.54
C SER A 51 12.59 -16.32 3.14
N ARG A 52 12.73 -16.20 4.47
CA ARG A 52 13.97 -16.57 5.17
C ARG A 52 14.21 -18.06 5.21
N ILE A 53 13.17 -18.87 5.39
CA ILE A 53 13.31 -20.33 5.27
C ILE A 53 13.81 -20.68 3.86
N ILE A 54 13.25 -20.05 2.82
CA ILE A 54 13.59 -20.34 1.41
C ILE A 54 15.00 -19.83 1.02
N PHE A 55 15.41 -18.64 1.44
CA PHE A 55 16.64 -18.00 0.93
C PHE A 55 17.77 -17.83 1.96
N SER A 56 17.53 -18.02 3.26
CA SER A 56 18.51 -17.73 4.32
C SER A 56 19.09 -16.29 4.23
N PHE A 57 20.09 -15.97 5.05
CA PHE A 57 20.91 -14.77 4.88
C PHE A 57 21.95 -14.94 3.77
N ASN A 58 22.46 -16.15 3.53
CA ASN A 58 23.35 -16.44 2.40
C ASN A 58 22.57 -16.92 1.17
N TYR A 59 21.85 -15.99 0.54
CA TYR A 59 20.91 -16.31 -0.53
C TYR A 59 21.54 -16.54 -1.89
N HIS A 60 22.84 -16.31 -2.08
CA HIS A 60 23.47 -16.30 -3.40
C HIS A 60 23.24 -17.61 -4.20
N LYS A 61 23.38 -18.77 -3.55
CA LYS A 61 23.17 -20.08 -4.21
C LYS A 61 21.70 -20.38 -4.45
N SER A 62 20.84 -20.23 -3.44
CA SER A 62 19.40 -20.51 -3.58
C SER A 62 18.73 -19.58 -4.60
N PHE A 63 19.18 -18.31 -4.66
CA PHE A 63 18.62 -17.32 -5.56
C PHE A 63 19.04 -17.51 -7.02
N GLN A 64 20.11 -18.25 -7.31
CA GLN A 64 20.45 -18.63 -8.68
C GLN A 64 19.41 -19.57 -9.29
N TYR A 65 18.81 -20.46 -8.50
CA TYR A 65 17.81 -21.42 -8.98
C TYR A 65 16.37 -20.92 -8.79
N LEU A 66 16.07 -20.35 -7.62
CA LEU A 66 14.71 -19.94 -7.26
C LEU A 66 14.43 -18.45 -7.53
N GLY A 67 15.44 -17.68 -7.91
CA GLY A 67 15.32 -16.22 -8.08
C GLY A 67 14.34 -15.83 -9.18
N ALA A 68 14.35 -16.54 -10.33
CA ALA A 68 13.43 -16.27 -11.42
C ALA A 68 11.96 -16.52 -11.04
N ILE A 69 11.68 -17.65 -10.37
CA ILE A 69 10.34 -17.99 -9.88
C ILE A 69 9.90 -16.98 -8.83
N TRP A 70 10.77 -16.64 -7.89
CA TRP A 70 10.48 -15.65 -6.85
C TRP A 70 10.18 -14.27 -7.43
N GLY A 71 10.99 -13.83 -8.40
CA GLY A 71 10.76 -12.59 -9.14
C GLY A 71 9.46 -12.62 -9.94
N GLY A 72 9.14 -13.76 -10.55
CA GLY A 72 7.86 -13.99 -11.23
C GLY A 72 6.66 -13.84 -10.28
N ILE A 73 6.69 -14.48 -9.11
CA ILE A 73 5.64 -14.36 -8.09
C ILE A 73 5.51 -12.89 -7.65
N ALA A 74 6.63 -12.24 -7.29
CA ALA A 74 6.62 -10.88 -6.78
C ALA A 74 6.11 -9.87 -7.83
N LEU A 75 6.61 -9.94 -9.06
CA LEU A 75 6.17 -9.04 -10.14
C LEU A 75 4.73 -9.30 -10.57
N THR A 76 4.27 -10.56 -10.54
CA THR A 76 2.87 -10.88 -10.83
C THR A 76 1.95 -10.32 -9.76
N ALA A 77 2.33 -10.44 -8.49
CA ALA A 77 1.59 -9.81 -7.40
C ALA A 77 1.54 -8.29 -7.57
N ILE A 78 2.69 -7.66 -7.85
CA ILE A 78 2.74 -6.21 -8.11
C ILE A 78 1.85 -5.82 -9.30
N ALA A 79 1.97 -6.51 -10.43
CA ALA A 79 1.19 -6.22 -11.63
C ALA A 79 -0.31 -6.43 -11.41
N TYR A 80 -0.71 -7.49 -10.71
CA TYR A 80 -2.12 -7.75 -10.42
C TYR A 80 -2.74 -6.65 -9.56
N PHE A 81 -2.07 -6.24 -8.48
CA PHE A 81 -2.61 -5.23 -7.58
C PHE A 81 -2.47 -3.80 -8.13
N ALA A 82 -1.32 -3.45 -8.68
CA ALA A 82 -1.09 -2.10 -9.20
C ALA A 82 -1.85 -1.83 -10.51
N ILE A 83 -1.88 -2.81 -11.43
CA ILE A 83 -2.43 -2.61 -12.78
C ILE A 83 -3.83 -3.19 -12.88
N LEU A 84 -4.04 -4.49 -12.63
CA LEU A 84 -5.35 -5.11 -12.90
C LEU A 84 -6.45 -4.65 -11.94
N LYS A 85 -6.15 -4.56 -10.64
CA LYS A 85 -7.12 -4.03 -9.67
C LYS A 85 -7.33 -2.52 -9.85
N GLY A 86 -6.27 -1.78 -10.16
CA GLY A 86 -6.34 -0.36 -10.51
C GLY A 86 -7.23 -0.10 -11.73
N LEU A 87 -7.04 -0.86 -12.82
CA LEU A 87 -7.83 -0.75 -14.06
C LEU A 87 -9.32 -1.04 -13.85
N LYS A 88 -9.67 -2.01 -12.99
CA LYS A 88 -11.07 -2.28 -12.61
C LYS A 88 -11.76 -1.09 -11.94
N SER A 89 -11.00 -0.20 -11.31
CA SER A 89 -11.53 1.01 -10.68
C SER A 89 -11.65 2.21 -11.63
N THR A 90 -11.19 2.08 -12.87
CA THR A 90 -11.25 3.16 -13.86
C THR A 90 -12.57 3.17 -14.62
N THR A 91 -13.06 4.36 -14.97
CA THR A 91 -14.19 4.56 -15.90
C THR A 91 -13.83 4.28 -17.36
N LEU A 92 -12.55 3.98 -17.63
CA LEU A 92 -12.00 3.78 -18.97
C LEU A 92 -12.30 2.38 -19.56
N ILE A 93 -12.70 1.43 -18.73
CA ILE A 93 -12.97 0.05 -19.15
C ILE A 93 -14.47 -0.23 -19.09
N SER A 94 -15.02 -0.85 -20.14
CA SER A 94 -16.43 -1.24 -20.19
C SER A 94 -16.76 -2.28 -19.12
N LYS A 95 -18.01 -2.28 -18.64
CA LYS A 95 -18.48 -3.26 -17.63
C LYS A 95 -18.33 -4.71 -18.11
N GLU A 96 -18.51 -4.96 -19.41
CA GLU A 96 -18.31 -6.26 -20.04
C GLU A 96 -16.86 -6.73 -19.97
N SER A 97 -15.89 -5.84 -20.22
CA SER A 97 -14.47 -6.17 -20.08
C SER A 97 -14.05 -6.43 -18.63
N ILE A 98 -14.66 -5.73 -17.66
CA ILE A 98 -14.44 -5.99 -16.22
C ILE A 98 -14.98 -7.38 -15.84
N GLN A 99 -16.14 -7.76 -16.36
CA GLN A 99 -16.75 -9.07 -16.08
C GLN A 99 -15.91 -10.21 -16.68
N TYR A 100 -15.47 -10.07 -17.94
CA TYR A 100 -14.53 -11.01 -18.57
C TYR A 100 -13.24 -11.18 -17.74
N LEU A 101 -12.71 -10.06 -17.22
CA LEU A 101 -11.52 -10.06 -16.38
C LEU A 101 -11.74 -10.81 -15.06
N ASN A 102 -12.92 -10.70 -14.45
CA ASN A 102 -13.27 -11.43 -13.23
C ASN A 102 -13.38 -12.94 -13.50
N ASP A 103 -14.05 -13.33 -14.58
CA ASP A 103 -14.29 -14.74 -14.91
C ASP A 103 -12.99 -15.48 -15.28
N HIS A 104 -12.03 -14.79 -15.89
CA HIS A 104 -10.75 -15.35 -16.33
C HIS A 104 -9.56 -14.95 -15.46
N THR A 105 -9.80 -14.42 -14.25
CA THR A 105 -8.72 -13.90 -13.37
C THR A 105 -7.61 -14.94 -13.14
N ALA A 106 -7.95 -16.21 -12.91
CA ALA A 106 -6.97 -17.27 -12.66
C ALA A 106 -6.07 -17.52 -13.89
N ILE A 107 -6.65 -17.52 -15.09
CA ILE A 107 -5.92 -17.75 -16.35
C ILE A 107 -4.99 -16.57 -16.64
N ILE A 108 -5.48 -15.34 -16.42
CA ILE A 108 -4.69 -14.11 -16.61
C ILE A 108 -3.52 -14.06 -15.61
N LEU A 109 -3.76 -14.42 -14.35
CA LEU A 109 -2.71 -14.55 -13.34
C LEU A 109 -1.67 -15.59 -13.74
N LEU A 110 -2.09 -16.74 -14.27
CA LEU A 110 -1.19 -17.80 -14.71
C LEU A 110 -0.32 -17.36 -15.89
N TYR A 111 -0.90 -16.75 -16.93
CA TYR A 111 -0.12 -16.21 -18.05
C TYR A 111 0.81 -15.08 -17.63
N THR A 112 0.36 -14.19 -16.75
CA THR A 112 1.20 -13.11 -16.20
C THR A 112 2.35 -13.71 -15.40
N PHE A 113 2.09 -14.73 -14.59
CA PHE A 113 3.12 -15.44 -13.83
C PHE A 113 4.15 -16.11 -14.73
N LEU A 114 3.71 -16.85 -15.75
CA LEU A 114 4.61 -17.49 -16.71
C LEU A 114 5.44 -16.44 -17.46
N GLY A 115 4.80 -15.36 -17.93
CA GLY A 115 5.48 -14.27 -18.64
C GLY A 115 6.51 -13.55 -17.76
N MET A 116 6.15 -13.19 -16.52
CA MET A 116 7.06 -12.54 -15.59
C MET A 116 8.19 -13.47 -15.14
N THR A 117 7.91 -14.75 -14.92
CA THR A 117 8.95 -15.75 -14.59
C THR A 117 9.91 -15.94 -15.75
N ALA A 118 9.39 -16.05 -16.98
CA ALA A 118 10.21 -16.15 -18.19
C ALA A 118 11.07 -14.90 -18.40
N LEU A 119 10.49 -13.71 -18.21
CA LEU A 119 11.22 -12.44 -18.26
C LEU A 119 12.35 -12.39 -17.21
N MET A 120 12.07 -12.80 -15.97
CA MET A 120 13.09 -12.84 -14.92
C MET A 120 14.17 -13.88 -15.19
N ALA A 121 13.81 -15.05 -15.70
CA ALA A 121 14.76 -16.09 -16.10
C ALA A 121 15.68 -15.59 -17.23
N LEU A 122 15.11 -14.90 -18.23
CA LEU A 122 15.85 -14.30 -19.33
C LEU A 122 16.82 -13.22 -18.83
N LEU A 123 16.35 -12.27 -18.01
CA LEU A 123 17.19 -11.20 -17.46
C LEU A 123 18.29 -11.73 -16.53
N GLN A 124 18.02 -12.82 -15.81
CA GLN A 124 18.99 -13.47 -14.94
C GLN A 124 20.07 -14.22 -15.74
N HIS A 125 19.66 -15.00 -16.74
CA HIS A 125 20.57 -15.90 -17.45
C HIS A 125 21.35 -15.21 -18.57
N LEU A 126 20.69 -14.34 -19.36
CA LEU A 126 21.33 -13.63 -20.47
C LEU A 126 22.08 -12.38 -19.99
N PHE A 127 21.44 -11.56 -19.16
CA PHE A 127 21.97 -10.24 -18.79
C PHE A 127 22.65 -10.20 -17.42
N LYS A 128 22.61 -11.30 -16.64
CA LYS A 128 23.17 -11.39 -15.28
C LYS A 128 22.71 -10.26 -14.34
N ILE A 129 21.49 -9.76 -14.56
CA ILE A 129 20.94 -8.66 -13.76
C ILE A 129 20.50 -9.17 -12.39
N LYS A 130 20.72 -8.35 -11.35
CA LYS A 130 20.28 -8.64 -9.98
C LYS A 130 18.75 -8.51 -9.88
N ILE A 131 18.01 -9.61 -10.00
CA ILE A 131 16.52 -9.62 -9.95
C ILE A 131 15.97 -8.92 -8.70
N LEU A 132 16.60 -9.09 -7.53
CA LEU A 132 16.15 -8.40 -6.30
C LEU A 132 16.08 -6.87 -6.47
N LYS A 133 16.99 -6.26 -7.24
CA LYS A 133 16.92 -4.82 -7.54
C LYS A 133 15.72 -4.47 -8.42
N ILE A 134 15.39 -5.32 -9.39
CA ILE A 134 14.21 -5.13 -10.25
C ILE A 134 12.93 -5.21 -9.41
N ILE A 135 12.82 -6.20 -8.52
CA ILE A 135 11.65 -6.34 -7.64
C ILE A 135 11.54 -5.12 -6.72
N ILE A 136 12.65 -4.67 -6.12
CA ILE A 136 12.68 -3.47 -5.26
C ILE A 136 12.25 -2.22 -6.04
N LEU A 137 12.76 -2.02 -7.26
CA LEU A 137 12.39 -0.87 -8.11
C LEU A 137 10.91 -0.93 -8.50
N SER A 138 10.43 -2.10 -8.93
CA SER A 138 9.02 -2.29 -9.33
C SER A 138 8.08 -2.14 -8.14
N GLY A 139 8.44 -2.68 -6.98
CA GLY A 139 7.68 -2.55 -5.73
C GLY A 139 7.62 -1.10 -5.25
N THR A 140 8.74 -0.38 -5.29
CA THR A 140 8.78 1.06 -4.96
C THR A 140 7.93 1.87 -5.93
N ALA A 141 7.99 1.56 -7.23
CA ALA A 141 7.18 2.23 -8.24
C ALA A 141 5.67 1.98 -8.02
N ALA A 142 5.29 0.74 -7.72
CA ALA A 142 3.90 0.39 -7.40
C ALA A 142 3.39 1.03 -6.11
N LEU A 143 4.24 1.09 -5.08
CA LEU A 143 3.96 1.80 -3.84
C LEU A 143 3.72 3.29 -4.10
N ALA A 144 4.60 3.94 -4.88
CA ALA A 144 4.47 5.33 -5.27
C ALA A 144 3.19 5.58 -6.09
N LEU A 145 2.87 4.70 -7.04
CA LEU A 145 1.64 4.77 -7.83
C LEU A 145 0.40 4.66 -6.94
N SER A 146 0.39 3.76 -5.97
CA SER A 146 -0.75 3.55 -5.08
C SER A 146 -0.98 4.76 -4.17
N PHE A 147 0.09 5.35 -3.61
CA PHE A 147 -0.02 6.59 -2.85
C PHE A 147 -0.46 7.77 -3.72
N ALA A 148 0.13 7.93 -4.90
CA ALA A 148 -0.25 8.99 -5.82
C ALA A 148 -1.72 8.89 -6.24
N GLY A 149 -2.23 7.68 -6.49
CA GLY A 149 -3.64 7.45 -6.81
C GLY A 149 -4.57 7.83 -5.66
N ASN A 150 -4.27 7.40 -4.44
CA ASN A 150 -5.04 7.75 -3.25
C ASN A 150 -5.03 9.26 -2.98
N ASP A 151 -3.85 9.87 -3.03
CA ASP A 151 -3.68 11.29 -2.74
C ASP A 151 -4.33 12.16 -3.83
N LEU A 152 -4.29 11.72 -5.09
CA LEU A 152 -4.95 12.42 -6.21
C LEU A 152 -6.44 12.57 -5.98
N VAL A 153 -7.13 11.49 -5.60
CA VAL A 153 -8.57 11.51 -5.33
C VAL A 153 -8.87 12.39 -4.12
N ASN A 154 -8.07 12.32 -3.05
CA ASN A 154 -8.21 13.19 -1.88
C ASN A 154 -7.99 14.68 -2.23
N PHE A 155 -7.06 14.96 -3.14
CA PHE A 155 -6.74 16.31 -3.57
C PHE A 155 -7.84 16.93 -4.46
N ILE A 156 -8.32 16.21 -5.48
CA ILE A 156 -9.35 16.72 -6.39
C ILE A 156 -10.77 16.59 -5.84
N GLY A 157 -11.02 15.64 -4.93
CA GLY A 157 -12.36 15.24 -4.51
C GLY A 157 -13.17 16.41 -3.94
N VAL A 158 -12.54 17.29 -3.15
CA VAL A 158 -13.21 18.48 -2.58
C VAL A 158 -13.62 19.47 -3.67
N PHE A 159 -12.74 19.71 -4.66
CA PHE A 159 -13.03 20.61 -5.76
C PHE A 159 -14.12 20.06 -6.68
N MET A 160 -14.10 18.74 -6.96
CA MET A 160 -15.13 18.10 -7.77
C MET A 160 -16.49 18.08 -7.09
N ALA A 161 -16.53 17.81 -5.78
CA ALA A 161 -17.77 17.91 -5.01
C ALA A 161 -18.34 19.34 -5.05
N GLY A 162 -17.49 20.37 -4.97
CA GLY A 162 -17.89 21.76 -5.13
C GLY A 162 -18.44 22.07 -6.53
N LEU A 163 -17.75 21.63 -7.58
CA LEU A 163 -18.18 21.82 -8.97
C LEU A 163 -19.52 21.13 -9.25
N SER A 164 -19.69 19.89 -8.82
CA SER A 164 -20.95 19.16 -8.98
C SER A 164 -22.09 19.81 -8.22
N SER A 165 -21.84 20.31 -7.01
CA SER A 165 -22.86 21.06 -6.25
C SER A 165 -23.34 22.31 -7.01
N TYR A 166 -22.42 23.02 -7.66
CA TYR A 166 -22.74 24.19 -8.49
C TYR A 166 -23.53 23.80 -9.76
N GLN A 167 -23.10 22.74 -10.45
CA GLN A 167 -23.78 22.24 -11.65
C GLN A 167 -25.20 21.78 -11.34
N PHE A 168 -25.39 20.99 -10.28
CA PHE A 168 -26.71 20.53 -9.86
C PHE A 168 -27.64 21.67 -9.46
N ALA A 169 -27.11 22.68 -8.75
CA ALA A 169 -27.89 23.88 -8.44
C ALA A 169 -28.29 24.64 -9.71
N GLY A 170 -27.39 24.79 -10.68
CA GLY A 170 -27.66 25.44 -11.96
C GLY A 170 -28.69 24.69 -12.82
N GLU A 171 -28.59 23.36 -12.91
CA GLU A 171 -29.55 22.51 -13.62
C GLU A 171 -30.94 22.57 -13.00
N PHE A 172 -31.02 22.56 -11.67
CA PHE A 172 -32.29 22.60 -10.95
C PHE A 172 -33.02 23.95 -11.14
N VAL A 173 -32.28 25.06 -11.11
CA VAL A 173 -32.81 26.40 -11.42
C VAL A 173 -33.24 26.49 -12.90
N ALA A 174 -32.45 25.92 -13.82
CA ALA A 174 -32.78 25.90 -15.24
C ALA A 174 -34.04 25.07 -15.55
N GLN A 175 -34.36 24.07 -14.73
CA GLN A 175 -35.61 23.29 -14.80
C GLN A 175 -36.81 23.98 -14.15
N GLY A 176 -36.66 25.23 -13.68
CA GLY A 176 -37.72 26.00 -13.03
C GLY A 176 -37.93 25.64 -11.56
N GLY A 177 -37.03 24.87 -10.95
CA GLY A 177 -37.06 24.52 -9.53
C GLY A 177 -36.58 25.67 -8.65
N ASN A 178 -37.27 25.92 -7.55
CA ASN A 178 -36.86 26.91 -6.54
C ASN A 178 -35.82 26.29 -5.59
N LEU A 179 -34.68 26.94 -5.38
CA LEU A 179 -33.51 26.42 -4.65
C LEU A 179 -33.84 25.83 -3.26
N ASP A 180 -34.89 26.34 -2.63
CA ASP A 180 -35.44 25.86 -1.35
C ASP A 180 -35.88 24.39 -1.37
N ASN A 181 -36.20 23.85 -2.56
CA ASN A 181 -36.63 22.46 -2.77
C ASN A 181 -35.51 21.56 -3.30
N LEU A 182 -34.25 22.01 -3.33
CA LEU A 182 -33.13 21.21 -3.81
C LEU A 182 -32.82 20.09 -2.80
N TYR A 183 -33.32 18.89 -3.06
CA TYR A 183 -33.08 17.74 -2.19
C TYR A 183 -31.59 17.36 -2.16
N MET A 184 -31.02 17.38 -0.96
CA MET A 184 -29.62 17.04 -0.66
C MET A 184 -29.25 15.59 -1.02
N SER A 185 -30.22 14.75 -1.40
CA SER A 185 -29.99 13.36 -1.81
C SER A 185 -29.21 13.23 -3.13
N ARG A 186 -29.38 14.19 -4.07
CA ARG A 186 -28.63 14.21 -5.34
C ARG A 186 -27.13 14.50 -5.14
N LEU A 187 -26.78 15.27 -4.10
CA LEU A 187 -25.37 15.53 -3.73
C LEU A 187 -24.70 14.33 -3.03
N SER A 188 -25.48 13.31 -2.64
CA SER A 188 -24.96 12.06 -2.07
C SER A 188 -24.54 11.05 -3.14
N GLU A 189 -24.86 11.28 -4.41
CA GLU A 189 -24.47 10.38 -5.49
C GLU A 189 -22.98 10.54 -5.83
N ALA A 190 -22.37 9.44 -6.29
CA ALA A 190 -20.96 9.42 -6.63
C ALA A 190 -20.68 10.39 -7.79
N VAL A 191 -19.84 11.40 -7.52
CA VAL A 191 -19.40 12.36 -8.53
C VAL A 191 -18.51 11.65 -9.54
N ASN A 192 -19.00 11.52 -10.77
CA ASN A 192 -18.20 11.02 -11.88
C ASN A 192 -17.27 12.14 -12.36
N VAL A 193 -15.98 11.98 -12.10
CA VAL A 193 -14.95 12.94 -12.49
C VAL A 193 -14.44 12.61 -13.90
N ASP A 194 -14.48 13.58 -14.80
CA ASP A 194 -13.86 13.45 -16.14
C ASP A 194 -12.34 13.23 -16.00
N TRP A 195 -11.79 12.30 -16.79
CA TRP A 195 -10.37 11.98 -16.81
C TRP A 195 -9.46 13.20 -17.05
N ARG A 196 -9.97 14.24 -17.73
CA ARG A 196 -9.22 15.49 -17.97
C ARG A 196 -8.89 16.23 -16.68
N TYR A 197 -9.84 16.30 -15.75
CA TYR A 197 -9.63 16.91 -14.44
C TYR A 197 -8.65 16.08 -13.59
N LEU A 198 -8.78 14.75 -13.63
CA LEU A 198 -7.84 13.84 -12.96
C LEU A 198 -6.41 13.99 -13.49
N PHE A 199 -6.25 14.06 -14.82
CA PHE A 199 -4.95 14.23 -15.45
C PHE A 199 -4.31 15.58 -15.08
N GLY A 200 -5.08 16.68 -15.18
CA GLY A 200 -4.61 18.01 -14.81
C GLY A 200 -4.16 18.11 -13.35
N ALA A 201 -4.95 17.54 -12.42
CA ALA A 201 -4.59 17.51 -11.01
C ALA A 201 -3.36 16.64 -10.72
N GLY A 202 -3.21 15.52 -11.44
CA GLY A 202 -2.01 14.68 -11.35
C GLY A 202 -0.75 15.44 -11.74
N VAL A 203 -0.79 16.21 -12.82
CA VAL A 203 0.33 17.06 -13.25
C VAL A 203 0.66 18.10 -12.18
N ILE A 204 -0.34 18.80 -11.64
CA ILE A 204 -0.14 19.81 -10.58
C ILE A 204 0.47 19.17 -9.32
N MET A 205 0.00 17.99 -8.92
CA MET A 205 0.53 17.24 -7.78
C MET A 205 2.00 16.87 -7.98
N VAL A 206 2.37 16.33 -9.13
CA VAL A 206 3.76 15.97 -9.46
C VAL A 206 4.66 17.20 -9.43
N LEU A 207 4.25 18.31 -10.04
CA LEU A 207 5.01 19.57 -10.02
C LEU A 207 5.19 20.08 -8.59
N SER A 208 4.13 20.03 -7.78
CA SER A 208 4.16 20.46 -6.38
C SER A 208 5.16 19.64 -5.55
N LEU A 209 5.18 18.31 -5.72
CA LEU A 209 6.15 17.45 -5.05
C LEU A 209 7.59 17.69 -5.53
N TRP A 210 7.79 17.95 -6.82
CA TRP A 210 9.10 18.19 -7.40
C TRP A 210 9.75 19.47 -6.84
N PHE A 211 8.98 20.56 -6.75
CA PHE A 211 9.50 21.86 -6.30
C PHE A 211 9.58 22.00 -4.78
N ASN A 212 8.90 21.13 -4.00
CA ASN A 212 8.87 21.25 -2.54
C ASN A 212 10.13 20.67 -1.87
N LYS A 213 11.01 21.56 -1.39
CA LYS A 213 12.23 21.23 -0.62
C LYS A 213 11.97 20.41 0.65
N LYS A 214 10.79 20.53 1.27
CA LYS A 214 10.44 19.86 2.54
C LYS A 214 10.17 18.37 2.35
N SER A 215 9.69 17.96 1.17
CA SER A 215 9.51 16.54 0.82
C SER A 215 10.85 15.78 0.83
N ARG A 216 11.92 16.42 0.34
CA ARG A 216 13.28 15.83 0.32
C ARG A 216 13.87 15.60 1.71
N SER A 217 13.57 16.44 2.70
CA SER A 217 14.07 16.23 4.07
C SER A 217 13.40 15.03 4.75
N VAL A 218 12.12 14.78 4.47
CA VAL A 218 11.37 13.63 5.01
C VAL A 218 11.91 12.32 4.45
N THR A 219 12.12 12.24 3.14
CA THR A 219 12.74 11.06 2.50
C THR A 219 14.12 10.75 3.10
N LYS A 220 14.93 11.76 3.40
CA LYS A 220 16.26 11.57 4.01
C LYS A 220 16.17 10.98 5.42
N THR A 221 15.18 11.40 6.21
CA THR A 221 14.92 10.86 7.55
C THR A 221 14.41 9.42 7.51
N GLU A 222 13.50 9.07 6.58
CA GLU A 222 13.02 7.70 6.38
C GLU A 222 14.12 6.73 5.95
N VAL A 223 14.99 7.17 5.03
CA VAL A 223 16.16 6.40 4.60
C VAL A 223 17.13 6.20 5.77
N ASN A 224 17.32 7.21 6.63
CA ASN A 224 18.14 7.07 7.83
C ASN A 224 17.55 6.09 8.85
N LEU A 225 16.22 6.07 9.03
CA LEU A 225 15.52 5.15 9.94
C LEU A 225 15.56 3.69 9.47
N SER A 226 15.58 3.45 8.17
CA SER A 226 15.63 2.09 7.60
C SER A 226 17.04 1.46 7.61
N ARG A 227 18.08 2.23 7.96
CA ARG A 227 19.49 1.80 7.91
C ARG A 227 19.76 0.68 8.92
N GLN A 228 20.37 -0.41 8.46
CA GLN A 228 20.67 -1.60 9.28
C GLN A 228 22.02 -1.55 10.02
N GLY A 229 22.70 -0.41 10.02
CA GLY A 229 24.00 -0.22 10.68
C GLY A 229 23.87 0.59 11.96
N GLU A 230 24.80 0.39 12.90
CA GLU A 230 24.83 1.09 14.19
C GLU A 230 24.57 2.59 14.00
N GLY A 231 23.48 3.02 14.61
CA GLY A 231 22.97 4.38 14.62
C GLY A 231 22.29 4.58 15.97
N ILE A 232 22.36 5.82 16.46
CA ILE A 232 21.90 6.23 17.79
C ILE A 232 20.47 5.72 18.01
N GLU A 233 20.26 4.88 19.03
CA GLU A 233 18.93 4.40 19.42
C GLU A 233 18.06 5.60 19.81
N GLN A 234 17.20 6.06 18.88
CA GLN A 234 16.41 7.28 19.07
C GLN A 234 15.22 7.09 20.02
N PHE A 235 14.87 5.85 20.40
CA PHE A 235 13.71 5.58 21.24
C PHE A 235 14.06 4.68 22.43
N SER A 236 13.83 5.21 23.63
CA SER A 236 13.94 4.45 24.88
C SER A 236 12.81 3.41 25.00
N SER A 237 13.11 2.27 25.63
CA SER A 237 12.18 1.16 25.82
C SER A 237 11.04 1.52 26.77
N ILE A 238 9.84 1.76 26.22
CA ILE A 238 8.59 2.00 26.97
C ILE A 238 8.02 0.66 27.50
N GLY A 239 7.29 0.70 28.62
CA GLY A 239 6.72 -0.49 29.27
C GLY A 239 5.83 -1.36 28.36
N ALA A 240 5.07 -0.74 27.45
CA ALA A 240 4.29 -1.45 26.43
C ALA A 240 5.18 -2.28 25.48
N SER A 241 6.30 -1.72 25.01
CA SER A 241 7.25 -2.42 24.14
C SER A 241 7.88 -3.62 24.85
N ARG A 242 8.22 -3.49 26.15
CA ARG A 242 8.75 -4.61 26.95
C ARG A 242 7.74 -5.73 27.10
N SER A 243 6.46 -5.39 27.35
CA SER A 243 5.38 -6.38 27.44
C SER A 243 5.21 -7.15 26.13
N LEU A 244 5.20 -6.45 24.99
CA LEU A 244 5.12 -7.06 23.67
C LEU A 244 6.29 -8.00 23.38
N VAL A 245 7.53 -7.57 23.64
CA VAL A 245 8.72 -8.42 23.45
C VAL A 245 8.65 -9.64 24.36
N ARG A 246 8.23 -9.48 25.62
CA ARG A 246 8.10 -10.60 26.56
C ARG A 246 7.05 -11.62 26.10
N ASN A 247 5.90 -11.15 25.61
CA ASN A 247 4.87 -12.03 25.05
C ASN A 247 5.38 -12.77 23.80
N ALA A 248 6.09 -12.08 22.90
CA ALA A 248 6.71 -12.70 21.74
C ALA A 248 7.74 -13.78 22.12
N LEU A 249 8.56 -13.53 23.14
CA LEU A 249 9.52 -14.51 23.67
C LEU A 249 8.82 -15.72 24.30
N ASN A 250 7.71 -15.51 25.02
CA ASN A 250 6.93 -16.60 25.61
C ASN A 250 6.29 -17.48 24.53
N ILE A 251 5.72 -16.87 23.48
CA ILE A 251 5.20 -17.60 22.31
C ILE A 251 6.34 -18.37 21.64
N GLY A 252 7.50 -17.75 21.45
CA GLY A 252 8.68 -18.40 20.87
C GLY A 252 9.14 -19.63 21.66
N LYS A 253 9.11 -19.57 23.00
CA LYS A 253 9.43 -20.71 23.87
C LYS A 253 8.41 -21.84 23.73
N LEU A 254 7.11 -21.53 23.66
CA LEU A 254 6.07 -22.54 23.42
C LEU A 254 6.25 -23.22 22.05
N VAL A 255 6.51 -22.44 21.01
CA VAL A 255 6.78 -22.96 19.67
C VAL A 255 8.02 -23.85 19.67
N LYS A 256 9.11 -23.44 20.36
CA LYS A 256 10.33 -24.24 20.48
C LYS A 256 10.11 -25.54 21.26
N TYR A 257 9.21 -25.55 22.24
CA TYR A 257 8.87 -26.74 23.02
C TYR A 257 8.12 -27.79 22.17
N ILE A 258 7.21 -27.34 21.29
CA ILE A 258 6.39 -28.23 20.44
C ILE A 258 7.16 -28.68 19.18
N THR A 259 8.17 -27.92 18.75
CA THR A 259 8.89 -28.18 17.50
C THR A 259 10.01 -29.21 17.68
N PRO A 260 10.08 -30.27 16.85
CA PRO A 260 11.17 -31.24 16.89
C PRO A 260 12.55 -30.61 16.67
N VAL A 261 13.57 -31.12 17.37
CA VAL A 261 14.95 -30.60 17.34
C VAL A 261 15.52 -30.47 15.93
N LYS A 262 15.23 -31.43 15.02
CA LYS A 262 15.67 -31.39 13.62
C LYS A 262 15.09 -30.18 12.86
N VAL A 263 13.82 -29.85 13.10
CA VAL A 263 13.13 -28.72 12.46
C VAL A 263 13.62 -27.41 13.06
N SER A 264 13.81 -27.34 14.39
CA SER A 264 14.38 -26.18 15.06
C SER A 264 15.78 -25.86 14.54
N ASN A 265 16.66 -26.86 14.44
CA ASN A 265 18.02 -26.68 13.94
C ASN A 265 18.04 -26.25 12.46
N PHE A 266 17.14 -26.80 11.64
CA PHE A 266 16.97 -26.38 10.26
C PHE A 266 16.57 -24.90 10.20
N ILE A 267 15.54 -24.49 10.93
CA ILE A 267 15.09 -23.09 10.97
C ILE A 267 16.23 -22.18 11.45
N GLU A 268 16.84 -22.47 12.61
CA GLU A 268 17.95 -21.66 13.16
C GLU A 268 19.11 -21.49 12.16
N SER A 269 19.44 -22.52 11.37
CA SER A 269 20.48 -22.43 10.33
C SER A 269 20.16 -21.42 9.21
N ARG A 270 18.87 -21.17 8.93
CA ARG A 270 18.43 -20.20 7.91
C ARG A 270 18.42 -18.76 8.45
N PHE A 271 18.40 -18.58 9.77
CA PHE A 271 18.38 -17.27 10.43
C PHE A 271 19.74 -16.80 10.96
N LYS A 272 20.83 -17.52 10.67
CA LYS A 272 22.19 -17.07 11.03
C LYS A 272 22.59 -15.83 10.23
N PRO A 273 22.91 -14.68 10.88
CA PRO A 273 23.36 -13.48 10.18
C PRO A 273 24.73 -13.71 9.53
N LEU A 274 25.03 -12.96 8.46
CA LEU A 274 26.33 -13.00 7.80
C LEU A 274 27.37 -12.32 8.70
N GLU A 275 28.38 -13.05 9.15
CA GLU A 275 29.45 -12.56 10.05
C GLU A 275 30.37 -11.51 9.39
N ASN A 276 30.53 -11.51 8.07
CA ASN A 276 31.49 -10.67 7.37
C ASN A 276 30.83 -9.94 6.19
N LYS A 277 30.38 -8.69 6.41
CA LYS A 277 30.00 -7.79 5.30
C LYS A 277 31.27 -7.38 4.55
N LYS A 278 31.34 -7.66 3.25
CA LYS A 278 32.44 -7.20 2.40
C LYS A 278 32.24 -5.72 2.04
N PRO A 279 33.31 -4.96 1.76
CA PRO A 279 33.18 -3.61 1.20
C PRO A 279 32.39 -3.67 -0.11
N GLY A 280 31.24 -2.98 -0.17
CA GLY A 280 30.35 -2.99 -1.34
C GLY A 280 29.10 -3.87 -1.22
N ASP A 281 28.94 -4.63 -0.12
CA ASP A 281 27.65 -5.25 0.17
C ASP A 281 26.56 -4.20 0.40
N PRO A 282 25.32 -4.43 -0.06
CA PRO A 282 24.26 -3.46 0.12
C PRO A 282 24.04 -3.17 1.61
N SER A 283 23.89 -1.90 1.96
CA SER A 283 23.64 -1.44 3.34
C SER A 283 22.36 -2.02 3.97
N PHE A 284 21.52 -2.66 3.14
CA PHE A 284 20.24 -3.25 3.49
C PHE A 284 20.15 -4.67 2.93
N ASP A 285 19.54 -5.57 3.68
CA ASP A 285 19.12 -6.87 3.17
C ASP A 285 18.10 -6.75 2.02
N LEU A 286 18.52 -7.16 0.83
CA LEU A 286 17.73 -7.07 -0.40
C LEU A 286 16.49 -7.97 -0.38
N ILE A 287 16.52 -9.11 0.32
CA ILE A 287 15.33 -9.97 0.44
C ILE A 287 14.31 -9.28 1.32
N ARG A 288 14.74 -8.77 2.48
CA ARG A 288 13.87 -8.00 3.37
C ARG A 288 13.26 -6.80 2.66
N ALA A 289 14.07 -6.04 1.93
CA ALA A 289 13.60 -4.88 1.18
C ALA A 289 12.57 -5.29 0.11
N SER A 290 12.86 -6.33 -0.66
CA SER A 290 11.96 -6.86 -1.70
C SER A 290 10.61 -7.29 -1.13
N VAL A 291 10.62 -8.10 -0.06
CA VAL A 291 9.40 -8.58 0.61
C VAL A 291 8.59 -7.43 1.17
N ASN A 292 9.23 -6.54 1.94
CA ASN A 292 8.54 -5.43 2.58
C ASN A 292 7.90 -4.49 1.54
N LEU A 293 8.62 -4.13 0.47
CA LEU A 293 8.08 -3.24 -0.56
C LEU A 293 6.93 -3.89 -1.33
N THR A 294 7.06 -5.17 -1.66
CA THR A 294 6.00 -5.91 -2.37
C THR A 294 4.73 -5.98 -1.53
N ILE A 295 4.85 -6.33 -0.24
CA ILE A 295 3.70 -6.47 0.66
C ILE A 295 3.10 -5.11 1.01
N SER A 296 3.91 -4.09 1.24
CA SER A 296 3.42 -2.73 1.46
C SER A 296 2.61 -2.24 0.27
N ALA A 297 3.13 -2.38 -0.95
CA ALA A 297 2.41 -2.00 -2.18
C ALA A 297 1.09 -2.77 -2.33
N LEU A 298 1.12 -4.08 -2.08
CA LEU A 298 -0.05 -4.96 -2.12
C LEU A 298 -1.15 -4.51 -1.15
N LEU A 299 -0.77 -4.25 0.11
CA LEU A 299 -1.71 -3.93 1.18
C LEU A 299 -2.27 -2.53 1.06
N ILE A 300 -1.48 -1.57 0.56
CA ILE A 300 -2.00 -0.22 0.27
C ILE A 300 -3.01 -0.31 -0.88
N SER A 301 -2.66 -0.95 -1.98
CA SER A 301 -3.60 -1.18 -3.10
C SER A 301 -4.86 -1.97 -2.69
N LEU A 302 -4.75 -2.88 -1.72
CA LEU A 302 -5.88 -3.57 -1.13
C LEU A 302 -6.74 -2.68 -0.23
N GLY A 303 -6.11 -1.83 0.58
CA GLY A 303 -6.81 -0.95 1.53
C GLY A 303 -7.45 0.27 0.89
N THR A 304 -6.98 0.69 -0.28
CA THR A 304 -7.52 1.85 -1.02
C THR A 304 -8.67 1.51 -1.97
N HIS A 305 -8.90 0.22 -2.26
CA HIS A 305 -9.91 -0.26 -3.22
C HIS A 305 -10.74 -1.41 -2.65
#